data_AF-A0A7Y5BTN8-F1
#
_entry.id   AF-A0A7Y5BTN8-F1
#
_cell.length_a   1.000
_cell.length_b   1.000
_cell.length_c   1.000
_cell.angle_alpha   90.00
_cell.angle_beta   90.00
_cell.angle_gamma   90.00
#
_symmetry.space_group_name_H-M   'P 1'
#
loop_
_entity.id
_entity.type
_entity.pdbx_description
1 polymer ?
#
loop_
_entity_poly.entity_id
_entity_poly.type
_entity_poly.pdbx_seq_one_letter_code
_entity_poly.pdbx_strand_id
1 'polypeptide(L)'
;MPTLTANMVSQGEILYQQFCAACHMPDLRGAPDWKKPLPDGSLPPPPHDDSGHTWHHPDFLLLQIMSEGGAEYEGVMPGFGSQLTQEDMRAILEFLKSQWSQKSREYQWWITNTYPTPTPGP
;
A
#
# COMPACT_ATOMS: atom_id res chain seq x y z
N MET A 1 -5.04 4.94 -17.51
CA MET A 1 -5.29 4.97 -16.05
C MET A 1 -6.80 5.02 -15.80
N PRO A 2 -7.38 4.08 -15.03
CA PRO A 2 -8.79 4.13 -14.67
C PRO A 2 -9.10 5.32 -13.76
N THR A 3 -10.33 5.83 -13.86
CA THR A 3 -10.85 6.84 -12.93
C THR A 3 -11.09 6.20 -11.56
N LEU A 4 -10.74 6.93 -10.49
CA LEU A 4 -11.04 6.49 -9.13
C LEU A 4 -12.54 6.66 -8.83
N THR A 5 -13.11 5.68 -8.14
CA THR A 5 -14.51 5.61 -7.73
C THR A 5 -14.67 6.29 -6.39
N ALA A 6 -15.49 7.34 -6.31
CA ALA A 6 -15.67 8.12 -5.09
C ALA A 6 -16.10 7.28 -3.87
N ASN A 7 -16.96 6.27 -4.08
CA ASN A 7 -17.38 5.36 -3.00
C ASN A 7 -16.22 4.51 -2.47
N MET A 8 -15.39 3.96 -3.37
CA MET A 8 -14.21 3.16 -2.98
C MET A 8 -13.17 4.02 -2.25
N VAL A 9 -12.94 5.26 -2.71
CA VAL A 9 -12.03 6.19 -2.02
C VAL A 9 -12.52 6.50 -0.61
N SER A 10 -13.81 6.81 -0.43
CA SER A 10 -14.41 7.10 0.88
C SER A 10 -14.36 5.89 1.82
N GLN A 11 -14.70 4.70 1.33
CA GLN A 11 -14.59 3.47 2.11
C GLN A 11 -13.13 3.15 2.47
N GLY A 12 -12.22 3.33 1.51
CA GLY A 12 -10.80 3.11 1.68
C GLY A 12 -10.17 4.01 2.72
N GLU A 13 -10.59 5.28 2.80
CA GLU A 13 -10.14 6.21 3.83
C GLU A 13 -10.53 5.72 5.23
N ILE A 14 -11.78 5.30 5.41
CA ILE A 14 -12.27 4.76 6.69
C ILE A 14 -11.45 3.53 7.12
N LEU A 15 -11.24 2.60 6.19
CA LEU A 15 -10.46 1.38 6.44
C LEU A 15 -8.99 1.71 6.73
N TYR A 16 -8.39 2.65 5.99
CA TYR A 16 -7.02 3.10 6.24
C TYR A 16 -6.86 3.64 7.67
N GLN A 17 -7.80 4.47 8.13
CA GLN A 17 -7.77 5.01 9.48
C GLN A 17 -7.87 3.91 10.56
N GLN A 18 -8.60 2.83 10.28
CA GLN A 18 -8.78 1.73 11.21
C GLN A 18 -7.58 0.76 11.27
N PHE A 19 -7.00 0.44 10.11
CA PHE A 19 -6.03 -0.66 10.00
C PHE A 19 -4.59 -0.20 9.75
N CYS A 20 -4.37 0.95 9.13
CA CYS A 20 -3.07 1.36 8.62
C CYS A 20 -2.47 2.56 9.37
N ALA A 21 -3.32 3.52 9.74
CA ALA A 21 -2.92 4.82 10.28
C ALA A 21 -2.16 4.75 11.61
N ALA A 22 -2.34 3.68 12.39
CA ALA A 22 -1.60 3.48 13.65
C ALA A 22 -0.07 3.41 13.44
N CYS A 23 0.37 2.92 12.27
CA CYS A 23 1.78 2.78 11.92
C CYS A 23 2.20 3.76 10.81
N HIS A 24 1.35 3.93 9.79
CA HIS A 24 1.64 4.79 8.62
C HIS A 24 1.20 6.25 8.79
N MET A 25 0.70 6.60 9.99
CA MET A 25 0.14 7.89 10.38
C MET A 25 -1.20 8.23 9.69
N PRO A 26 -2.11 8.95 10.34
CA PRO A 26 -3.40 9.34 9.75
C PRO A 26 -3.31 10.14 8.45
N ASP A 27 -2.21 10.87 8.26
CA ASP A 27 -1.91 11.75 7.14
C ASP A 27 -0.93 11.12 6.12
N LEU A 28 -0.77 9.79 6.14
CA LEU A 28 0.05 9.02 5.20
C LEU A 28 1.55 9.33 5.20
N ARG A 29 2.05 10.17 6.11
CA ARG A 29 3.46 10.60 6.14
C ARG A 29 4.43 9.51 6.61
N GLY A 30 3.91 8.39 7.11
CA GLY A 30 4.72 7.31 7.67
C GLY A 30 5.47 7.71 8.93
N ALA A 31 6.35 6.83 9.39
CA ALA A 31 7.22 7.13 10.51
C ALA A 31 8.33 8.12 10.11
N PRO A 32 8.78 9.00 11.03
CA PRO A 32 9.98 9.81 10.82
C PRO A 32 11.19 8.91 10.50
N ASP A 33 12.11 9.41 9.67
CA ASP A 33 13.34 8.69 9.33
C ASP A 33 13.09 7.26 8.78
N TRP A 34 11.97 7.01 8.09
CA TRP A 34 11.56 5.66 7.61
C TRP A 34 12.57 4.92 6.72
N LYS A 35 13.60 5.61 6.22
CA LYS A 35 14.71 5.01 5.45
C LYS A 35 15.88 4.54 6.32
N LYS A 36 15.89 4.86 7.62
CA LYS A 36 16.93 4.45 8.56
C LYS A 36 16.47 3.18 9.30
N PRO A 37 17.25 2.10 9.27
CA PRO A 37 16.93 0.91 10.05
C PRO A 37 16.85 1.21 11.54
N LEU A 38 15.91 0.55 12.21
CA LEU A 38 15.79 0.52 13.67
C LEU A 38 16.91 -0.33 14.30
N PRO A 39 17.11 -0.30 15.63
CA PRO A 39 18.14 -1.11 16.30
C PRO A 39 18.02 -2.62 16.05
N ASP A 40 16.81 -3.11 15.75
CA ASP A 40 16.53 -4.50 15.40
C ASP A 40 16.76 -4.83 13.91
N GLY A 41 17.17 -3.83 13.11
CA GLY A 41 17.43 -3.96 11.68
C GLY A 41 16.22 -3.72 10.78
N SER A 42 15.00 -3.64 11.33
CA SER A 42 13.79 -3.41 10.55
C SER A 42 13.68 -1.96 10.05
N LEU A 43 12.98 -1.75 8.92
CA LEU A 43 12.65 -0.40 8.45
C LEU A 43 11.32 0.08 9.06
N PRO A 44 11.24 1.34 9.51
CA PRO A 44 9.99 1.92 9.96
C PRO A 44 8.93 1.99 8.83
N PRO A 45 7.63 2.09 9.17
CA PRO A 45 6.55 2.21 8.20
C PRO A 45 6.78 3.38 7.22
N PRO A 46 6.84 3.14 5.90
CA PRO A 46 7.05 4.21 4.91
C PRO A 46 5.82 5.10 4.75
N PRO A 47 5.97 6.33 4.25
CA PRO A 47 4.87 7.13 3.77
C PRO A 47 4.16 6.45 2.61
N HIS A 48 2.85 6.65 2.54
CA HIS A 48 2.00 6.21 1.45
C HIS A 48 1.57 7.35 0.52
N ASP A 49 2.00 8.59 0.78
CA ASP A 49 1.86 9.71 -0.16
C ASP A 49 2.97 9.73 -1.23
N ASP A 50 3.03 10.79 -2.04
CA ASP A 50 4.06 10.97 -3.08
C ASP A 50 5.51 11.00 -2.55
N SER A 51 5.74 11.27 -1.26
CA SER A 51 7.08 11.29 -0.65
C SER A 51 7.65 9.88 -0.42
N GLY A 52 6.77 8.88 -0.44
CA GLY A 52 7.09 7.46 -0.31
C GLY A 52 7.45 6.78 -1.63
N HIS A 53 7.25 5.47 -1.66
CA HIS A 53 7.57 4.63 -2.81
C HIS A 53 6.48 3.59 -3.13
N THR A 54 5.35 3.61 -2.42
CA THR A 54 4.26 2.65 -2.60
C THR A 54 3.75 2.61 -4.05
N TRP A 55 3.66 3.77 -4.70
CA TRP A 55 3.25 3.91 -6.10
C TRP A 55 4.24 3.32 -7.11
N HIS A 56 5.43 2.90 -6.67
CA HIS A 56 6.36 2.15 -7.51
C HIS A 56 6.01 0.68 -7.67
N HIS A 57 5.01 0.17 -6.97
CA HIS A 57 4.68 -1.26 -6.95
C HIS A 57 3.34 -1.53 -7.67
N PRO A 58 3.20 -2.70 -8.32
CA PRO A 58 1.95 -3.08 -8.98
C PRO A 58 0.85 -3.43 -7.97
N ASP A 59 -0.41 -3.29 -8.38
CA ASP A 59 -1.58 -3.55 -7.53
C ASP A 59 -1.54 -4.94 -6.87
N PHE A 60 -1.17 -5.99 -7.60
CA PHE A 60 -1.15 -7.36 -7.06
C PHE A 60 -0.21 -7.48 -5.86
N LEU A 61 0.97 -6.84 -5.95
CA LEU A 61 1.98 -6.89 -4.90
C LEU A 61 1.51 -6.10 -3.66
N LEU A 62 0.91 -4.93 -3.88
CA LEU A 62 0.37 -4.12 -2.78
C LEU A 62 -0.78 -4.84 -2.06
N LEU A 63 -1.67 -5.50 -2.81
CA LEU A 63 -2.75 -6.33 -2.26
C LEU A 63 -2.21 -7.56 -1.52
N GLN A 64 -1.17 -8.21 -2.04
CA GLN A 64 -0.51 -9.32 -1.36
C GLN A 64 0.12 -8.87 -0.05
N ILE A 65 0.86 -7.76 -0.02
CA ILE A 65 1.45 -7.19 1.21
C ILE A 65 0.37 -6.85 2.24
N MET A 66 -0.77 -6.28 1.82
CA MET A 66 -1.89 -6.04 2.76
C MET A 66 -2.46 -7.34 3.32
N SER A 67 -2.57 -8.39 2.50
CA SER A 67 -3.13 -9.68 2.91
C SER A 67 -2.19 -10.48 3.82
N GLU A 68 -0.92 -10.60 3.42
CA GLU A 68 0.07 -11.53 3.98
C GLU A 68 1.07 -10.85 4.93
N GLY A 69 1.18 -9.53 4.87
CA GLY A 69 2.14 -8.75 5.64
C GLY A 69 3.48 -8.57 4.93
N GLY A 70 4.44 -7.99 5.65
CA GLY A 70 5.76 -7.62 5.11
C GLY A 70 6.83 -8.70 5.22
N ALA A 71 6.53 -9.85 5.85
CA ALA A 71 7.55 -10.83 6.25
C ALA A 71 8.36 -11.41 5.08
N GLU A 72 7.73 -11.65 3.92
CA GLU A 72 8.42 -12.10 2.70
C GLU A 72 9.41 -11.06 2.15
N TYR A 73 9.22 -9.79 2.54
CA TYR A 73 10.02 -8.64 2.12
C TYR A 73 10.88 -8.09 3.26
N GLU A 74 11.24 -8.94 4.23
CA GLU A 74 12.04 -8.58 5.42
C GLU A 74 11.41 -7.48 6.29
N GLY A 75 10.11 -7.24 6.12
CA GLY A 75 9.33 -6.25 6.85
C GLY A 75 8.57 -6.84 8.04
N VAL A 76 8.20 -5.96 8.98
CA VAL A 76 7.46 -6.33 10.21
C VAL A 76 5.96 -6.01 10.14
N MET A 77 5.47 -5.55 8.99
CA MET A 77 4.05 -5.24 8.79
C MET A 77 3.20 -6.51 8.96
N PRO A 78 2.17 -6.52 9.82
CA PRO A 78 1.29 -7.67 9.96
C PRO A 78 0.41 -7.84 8.71
N GLY A 79 0.03 -9.08 8.41
CA GLY A 79 -0.97 -9.37 7.37
C GLY A 79 -2.40 -9.18 7.89
N PHE A 80 -3.28 -8.66 7.02
CA PHE A 80 -4.67 -8.36 7.34
C PHE A 80 -5.68 -9.27 6.61
N GLY A 81 -5.25 -10.31 5.91
CA GLY A 81 -6.13 -11.17 5.10
C GLY A 81 -7.23 -11.92 5.87
N SER A 82 -7.13 -12.03 7.20
CA SER A 82 -8.19 -12.59 8.06
C SER A 82 -9.19 -11.54 8.55
N GLN A 83 -8.90 -10.25 8.36
CA GLN A 83 -9.68 -9.11 8.86
C GLN A 83 -10.29 -8.27 7.73
N LEU A 84 -9.63 -8.22 6.57
CA LEU A 84 -10.04 -7.44 5.40
C LEU A 84 -10.39 -8.37 4.25
N THR A 85 -11.49 -8.06 3.55
CA THR A 85 -11.81 -8.73 2.29
C THR A 85 -10.93 -8.19 1.15
N GLN A 86 -10.92 -8.88 0.00
CA GLN A 86 -10.26 -8.35 -1.20
C GLN A 86 -10.83 -7.00 -1.64
N GLU A 87 -12.13 -6.77 -1.44
CA GLU A 87 -12.77 -5.51 -1.81
C GLU A 87 -12.34 -4.38 -0.86
N ASP A 88 -12.21 -4.67 0.44
CA ASP A 88 -11.69 -3.72 1.43
C ASP A 88 -10.25 -3.32 1.11
N MET A 89 -9.38 -4.28 0.78
CA MET A 89 -7.99 -4.00 0.39
C MET A 89 -7.91 -3.19 -0.91
N ARG A 90 -8.80 -3.44 -1.88
CA ARG A 90 -8.91 -2.62 -3.09
C ARG A 90 -9.37 -1.21 -2.77
N ALA A 91 -10.34 -1.04 -1.89
CA ALA A 91 -10.80 0.28 -1.44
C ALA A 91 -9.68 1.07 -0.77
N ILE A 92 -8.91 0.43 0.15
CA ILE A 92 -7.73 1.04 0.77
C ILE A 92 -6.74 1.48 -0.32
N LEU A 93 -6.40 0.60 -1.26
CA LEU A 93 -5.46 0.94 -2.33
C LEU A 93 -5.98 2.08 -3.21
N GLU A 94 -7.28 2.14 -3.48
CA GLU A 94 -7.90 3.23 -4.24
C GLU A 94 -7.87 4.57 -3.50
N PHE A 95 -8.03 4.54 -2.18
CA PHE A 95 -7.79 5.69 -1.32
C PHE A 95 -6.32 6.13 -1.38
N LEU A 96 -5.33 5.23 -1.27
CA LEU A 96 -3.91 5.59 -1.42
C LEU A 96 -3.65 6.24 -2.79
N LYS A 97 -4.18 5.65 -3.87
CA LYS A 97 -4.09 6.23 -5.22
C LYS A 97 -4.67 7.64 -5.29
N SER A 98 -5.71 7.96 -4.50
CA SER A 98 -6.29 9.31 -4.47
C SER A 98 -5.34 10.38 -3.90
N GLN A 99 -4.35 9.97 -3.11
CA GLN A 99 -3.36 10.85 -2.48
C GLN A 99 -2.13 11.11 -3.35
N TRP A 100 -2.02 10.43 -4.49
CA TRP A 100 -0.87 10.56 -5.37
C TRP A 100 -1.09 11.58 -6.48
N SER A 101 -0.02 12.25 -6.88
CA SER A 101 0.02 13.08 -8.07
C SER A 101 -0.38 12.29 -9.32
N GLN A 102 -0.87 12.99 -10.34
CA GLN A 102 -1.21 12.37 -11.62
C GLN A 102 -0.06 11.53 -12.17
N LYS A 103 1.19 12.04 -12.09
CA LYS A 103 2.39 11.35 -12.56
C LYS A 103 2.62 10.02 -11.84
N SER A 104 2.52 10.01 -10.52
CA SER A 104 2.69 8.78 -9.71
C SER A 104 1.61 7.75 -10.01
N ARG A 105 0.34 8.18 -10.18
CA ARG A 105 -0.74 7.26 -10.58
C ARG A 105 -0.55 6.70 -11.99
N GLU A 106 -0.07 7.50 -12.93
CA GLU A 106 0.26 7.05 -14.29
C GLU A 106 1.38 6.01 -14.27
N TYR A 107 2.44 6.23 -13.51
CA TYR A 107 3.51 5.25 -13.33
C TYR A 107 3.00 3.96 -12.67
N GLN A 108 2.24 4.09 -11.58
CA GLN A 108 1.69 2.94 -10.88
C GLN A 108 0.76 2.12 -11.81
N TRP A 109 -0.08 2.80 -12.57
CA TRP A 109 -0.94 2.14 -13.56
C TRP A 109 -0.11 1.42 -14.62
N TRP A 110 0.94 2.06 -15.14
CA TRP A 110 1.84 1.44 -16.10
C TRP A 110 2.49 0.17 -15.51
N ILE A 111 3.10 0.23 -14.33
CA ILE A 111 3.76 -0.94 -13.74
C ILE A 111 2.75 -2.04 -13.41
N THR A 112 1.53 -1.71 -12.98
CA THR A 112 0.47 -2.73 -12.75
C THR A 112 0.11 -3.52 -14.00
N ASN A 113 0.22 -2.92 -15.19
CA ASN A 113 -0.16 -3.54 -16.45
C ASN A 113 1.05 -4.13 -17.21
N THR A 114 2.28 -3.85 -16.78
CA THR A 114 3.50 -4.32 -17.45
C THR A 114 4.37 -5.22 -16.60
N TYR A 115 4.17 -5.26 -15.28
CA TYR A 115 4.91 -6.15 -14.41
C TYR A 115 4.48 -7.60 -14.69
N PRO A 116 5.42 -8.51 -15.00
CA PRO A 116 5.08 -9.91 -15.17
C PRO A 116 4.58 -10.46 -13.84
N THR A 117 3.31 -10.87 -13.78
CA THR A 117 2.80 -11.57 -12.60
C THR A 117 3.64 -12.84 -12.40
N PRO A 118 4.21 -13.08 -11.22
CA PRO A 118 4.88 -14.35 -10.94
C PRO A 118 3.91 -15.48 -11.25
N THR A 119 4.32 -16.42 -12.11
CA THR A 119 3.61 -17.70 -12.22
C THR A 119 3.53 -18.30 -10.82
N PRO A 120 2.36 -18.78 -10.37
CA PRO A 120 2.28 -19.57 -9.15
C PRO A 120 3.33 -20.68 -9.25
N GLY A 121 4.14 -20.85 -8.20
CA GLY A 121 5.03 -22.00 -8.10
C GLY A 121 4.24 -23.31 -8.23
N PRO A 122 4.91 -24.42 -8.60
CA PRO A 122 4.25 -25.71 -8.77
C PRO A 122 3.52 -26.20 -7.52
#